data_AF-A0A412KEB8-F1
#
_entry.id   AF-A0A412KEB8-F1
#
_cell.length_a   1.000
_cell.length_b   1.000
_cell.length_c   1.000
_cell.angle_alpha   90.00
_cell.angle_beta   90.00
_cell.angle_gamma   90.00
#
_symmetry.space_group_name_H-M   'P 1'
#
loop_
_entity.id
_entity.type
_entity.pdbx_description
1 polymer ?
#
loop_
_entity_poly.entity_id
_entity_poly.type
_entity_poly.pdbx_seq_one_letter_code
_entity_poly.pdbx_strand_id
1 'polypeptide(L)'
;MENEILLETKELLQRLVEAVEKLNSAPSEDTIIAFFALVAAWITIAFLLVERHEKNRPYLQISFELVRSTLACIVLRNTGSCPLEIKSLEFSKNFTQQLSPEVQERLNKKSKTNIAVFPNRQWVISFDVNVF
;
A
#
# COMPACT_ATOMS: atom_id res chain seq x y z
N MET A 1 8.59 -28.45 -68.53
CA MET A 1 7.65 -27.63 -67.75
C MET A 1 7.67 -28.02 -66.28
N GLU A 2 7.47 -29.30 -65.91
CA GLU A 2 7.51 -29.73 -64.50
C GLU A 2 8.86 -29.55 -63.79
N ASN A 3 9.98 -29.82 -64.48
CA ASN A 3 11.33 -29.68 -63.88
C ASN A 3 11.73 -28.23 -63.58
N GLU A 4 11.15 -27.26 -64.28
CA GLU A 4 11.46 -25.82 -64.13
C GLU A 4 10.72 -25.26 -62.90
N ILE A 5 9.45 -25.66 -62.73
CA ILE A 5 8.64 -25.34 -61.55
C ILE A 5 9.24 -25.96 -60.28
N LEU A 6 9.83 -27.16 -60.39
CA LEU A 6 10.49 -27.84 -59.26
C LEU A 6 11.80 -27.15 -58.87
N LEU A 7 12.50 -26.54 -59.83
CA LEU A 7 13.71 -25.76 -59.55
C LEU A 7 13.38 -24.44 -58.86
N GLU A 8 12.37 -23.73 -59.34
CA GLU A 8 11.90 -22.45 -58.78
C GLU A 8 11.35 -22.61 -57.36
N THR A 9 10.57 -23.66 -57.11
CA THR A 9 10.05 -23.97 -55.77
C THR A 9 11.16 -24.33 -54.79
N LYS A 10 12.24 -25.01 -55.22
CA LYS A 10 13.42 -25.28 -54.39
C LYS A 10 14.18 -24.00 -54.04
N GLU A 11 14.34 -23.09 -55.00
CA GLU A 11 15.01 -21.81 -54.76
C GLU A 11 14.22 -20.94 -53.78
N LEU A 12 12.89 -20.88 -53.93
CA LEU A 12 12.01 -20.18 -53.00
C LEU A 12 12.05 -20.79 -51.60
N LEU A 13 12.05 -22.12 -51.49
CA LEU A 13 12.19 -22.82 -50.21
C LEU A 13 13.55 -22.52 -49.56
N GLN A 14 14.62 -22.49 -50.34
CA GLN A 14 15.96 -22.22 -49.83
C GLN A 14 16.08 -20.78 -49.30
N ARG A 15 15.53 -19.79 -50.02
CA ARG A 15 15.46 -18.41 -49.54
C ARG A 15 14.58 -18.26 -48.30
N LEU A 16 13.51 -19.04 -48.19
CA LEU A 16 12.63 -19.02 -47.02
C LEU A 16 13.32 -19.65 -45.80
N VAL A 17 14.02 -20.77 -45.99
CA VAL A 17 14.82 -21.40 -44.93
C VAL A 17 15.94 -20.48 -44.47
N GLU A 18 16.64 -19.82 -45.38
CA GLU A 18 17.72 -18.88 -45.04
C GLU A 18 17.18 -17.63 -44.32
N ALA A 19 16.02 -17.11 -44.73
CA ALA A 19 15.34 -16.03 -44.02
C ALA A 19 14.88 -16.45 -42.61
N VAL A 20 14.37 -17.67 -42.45
CA VAL A 20 13.96 -18.23 -41.16
C VAL A 20 15.16 -18.51 -40.26
N GLU A 21 16.25 -19.04 -40.82
CA GLU A 21 17.50 -19.28 -40.11
C GLU A 21 18.13 -17.97 -39.66
N LYS A 22 18.05 -16.90 -40.46
CA LYS A 22 18.50 -15.54 -40.10
C LYS A 22 17.61 -14.86 -39.05
N LEU A 23 16.33 -15.21 -38.99
CA LEU A 23 15.41 -14.79 -37.92
C LEU A 23 15.62 -15.57 -36.62
N ASN A 24 16.12 -16.81 -36.71
CA ASN A 24 16.26 -17.74 -35.59
C ASN A 24 17.72 -17.90 -35.09
N SER A 25 18.69 -17.33 -35.80
CA SER A 25 20.11 -17.34 -35.43
C SER A 25 20.39 -16.24 -34.41
N ALA A 26 20.05 -16.57 -33.16
CA ALA A 26 20.38 -15.87 -31.93
C ALA A 26 19.79 -14.44 -31.77
N PRO A 27 19.27 -14.10 -30.59
CA PRO A 27 18.93 -12.72 -30.29
C PRO A 27 20.20 -11.86 -30.40
N SER A 28 20.13 -10.75 -31.15
CA SER A 28 21.26 -9.81 -31.26
C SER A 28 21.68 -9.31 -29.87
N GLU A 29 22.96 -8.95 -29.69
CA GLU A 29 23.46 -8.40 -28.43
C GLU A 29 22.60 -7.21 -27.94
N ASP A 30 22.10 -6.39 -28.88
CA ASP A 30 21.15 -5.31 -28.63
C ASP A 30 19.83 -5.79 -28.03
N THR A 31 19.31 -6.94 -28.50
CA THR A 31 18.08 -7.54 -27.97
C THR A 31 18.28 -8.04 -26.54
N ILE A 32 19.45 -8.58 -26.22
CA ILE A 32 19.80 -9.03 -24.87
C ILE A 32 19.91 -7.82 -23.93
N ILE A 33 20.59 -6.76 -24.35
CA ILE A 33 20.72 -5.52 -23.58
C ILE A 33 19.34 -4.88 -23.34
N ALA A 34 18.49 -4.84 -24.38
CA ALA A 34 17.13 -4.33 -24.27
C ALA A 34 16.27 -5.16 -23.30
N PHE A 35 16.43 -6.48 -23.28
CA PHE A 35 15.75 -7.36 -22.34
C PHE A 35 16.18 -7.09 -20.88
N PHE A 36 17.48 -6.95 -20.61
CA PHE A 36 17.96 -6.60 -19.27
C PHE A 36 17.52 -5.21 -18.84
N ALA A 37 17.54 -4.22 -19.74
CA ALA A 37 17.04 -2.88 -19.47
C ALA A 37 15.53 -2.90 -19.13
N LEU A 38 14.75 -3.72 -19.84
CA LEU A 38 13.33 -3.91 -19.54
C LEU A 38 13.13 -4.51 -18.15
N VAL A 39 13.84 -5.59 -17.82
CA VAL A 39 13.75 -6.23 -16.50
C VAL A 39 14.16 -5.26 -15.38
N ALA A 40 15.24 -4.51 -15.57
CA ALA A 40 15.67 -3.49 -14.61
C ALA A 40 14.61 -2.40 -14.41
N ALA A 41 13.99 -1.91 -15.49
CA ALA A 41 12.91 -0.95 -15.41
C ALA A 41 11.73 -1.50 -14.59
N TRP A 42 11.29 -2.74 -14.83
CA TRP A 42 10.23 -3.38 -14.04
C TRP A 42 10.59 -3.52 -12.56
N ILE A 43 11.83 -3.87 -12.23
CA ILE A 43 12.29 -3.95 -10.84
C ILE A 43 12.21 -2.58 -10.17
N THR A 44 12.69 -1.51 -10.82
CA THR A 44 12.62 -0.16 -10.25
C THR A 44 11.19 0.30 -10.03
N ILE A 45 10.28 0.01 -10.96
CA ILE A 45 8.85 0.31 -10.81
C ILE A 45 8.26 -0.46 -9.62
N ALA A 46 8.60 -1.74 -9.46
CA ALA A 46 8.14 -2.54 -8.33
C ALA A 46 8.61 -1.95 -6.98
N PHE A 47 9.87 -1.56 -6.87
CA PHE A 47 10.38 -0.88 -5.67
C PHE A 47 9.66 0.44 -5.39
N LEU A 48 9.43 1.27 -6.42
CA LEU A 48 8.69 2.52 -6.27
C LEU A 48 7.24 2.30 -5.82
N LEU A 49 6.60 1.24 -6.31
CA LEU A 49 5.25 0.86 -5.88
C LEU A 49 5.22 0.41 -4.42
N VAL A 50 6.19 -0.41 -3.99
CA VAL A 50 6.32 -0.84 -2.59
C VAL A 50 6.56 0.36 -1.69
N GLU A 51 7.47 1.26 -2.06
CA GLU A 51 7.76 2.45 -1.25
C GLU A 51 6.54 3.38 -1.15
N ARG A 52 5.82 3.60 -2.25
CA ARG A 52 4.56 4.35 -2.23
C ARG A 52 3.51 3.67 -1.38
N HIS A 53 3.41 2.34 -1.44
CA HIS A 53 2.47 1.59 -0.62
C HIS A 53 2.76 1.77 0.87
N GLU A 54 4.02 1.65 1.29
CA GLU A 54 4.42 1.86 2.68
C GLU A 54 4.20 3.31 3.14
N LYS A 55 4.53 4.30 2.31
CA LYS A 55 4.24 5.72 2.59
C LYS A 55 2.73 6.03 2.71
N ASN A 56 1.90 5.25 2.02
CA ASN A 56 0.45 5.43 2.04
C ASN A 56 -0.25 4.70 3.20
N ARG A 57 0.48 3.93 4.02
CA ARG A 57 -0.11 3.28 5.19
C ARG A 57 -0.45 4.30 6.28
N PRO A 58 -1.66 4.27 6.85
CA PRO A 58 -2.00 5.12 7.99
C PRO A 58 -1.32 4.60 9.27
N TYR A 59 -0.67 5.49 10.02
CA TYR A 59 -0.07 5.17 11.32
C TYR A 59 -0.79 5.94 12.42
N LEU A 60 -1.37 5.21 13.38
CA LEU A 60 -2.07 5.77 14.53
C LEU A 60 -1.25 5.51 15.80
N GLN A 61 -0.94 6.57 16.52
CA GLN A 61 -0.39 6.51 17.87
C GLN A 61 -1.50 6.82 18.88
N ILE A 62 -1.65 5.93 19.86
CA ILE A 62 -2.56 6.09 20.99
C ILE A 62 -1.72 6.34 22.23
N SER A 63 -2.02 7.41 22.97
CA SER A 63 -1.28 7.74 24.19
C SER A 63 -2.24 8.21 25.28
N PHE A 64 -1.94 7.82 26.53
CA PHE A 64 -2.62 8.35 27.70
C PHE A 64 -1.83 9.56 28.19
N GLU A 65 -2.46 10.73 28.12
CA GLU A 65 -1.85 11.99 28.53
C GLU A 65 -2.75 12.65 29.58
N LEU A 66 -2.13 13.20 30.62
CA LEU A 66 -2.82 14.09 31.55
C LEU A 66 -2.83 15.49 30.96
N VAL A 67 -3.99 15.95 30.52
CA VAL A 67 -4.16 17.31 29.98
C VAL A 67 -4.45 18.24 31.15
N ARG A 68 -3.63 19.28 31.32
CA ARG A 68 -3.72 20.26 32.44
C ARG A 68 -3.62 19.62 33.84
N SER A 69 -2.78 18.60 33.98
CA SER A 69 -2.44 17.93 35.25
C SER A 69 -3.55 17.20 36.01
N THR A 70 -4.84 17.36 35.67
CA THR A 70 -5.94 16.73 36.41
C THR A 70 -6.89 15.90 35.55
N LEU A 71 -6.89 16.07 34.23
CA LEU A 71 -7.79 15.36 33.33
C LEU A 71 -7.04 14.24 32.60
N ALA A 72 -7.36 12.99 32.95
CA ALA A 72 -6.93 11.84 32.18
C ALA A 72 -7.61 11.84 30.80
N CYS A 73 -6.80 11.86 29.74
CA CYS A 73 -7.26 11.87 28.36
C CYS A 73 -6.56 10.79 27.54
N ILE A 74 -7.29 10.20 26.59
CA ILE A 74 -6.67 9.48 25.47
C ILE A 74 -6.46 10.44 24.32
N VAL A 75 -5.23 10.51 23.85
CA VAL A 75 -4.85 11.28 22.67
C VAL A 75 -4.56 10.33 21.52
N LEU A 76 -5.30 10.51 20.44
CA LEU A 76 -5.18 9.80 19.18
C LEU A 76 -4.43 10.73 18.22
N ARG A 77 -3.23 10.33 17.80
CA ARG A 77 -2.38 11.11 16.89
C ARG A 77 -2.11 10.32 15.63
N ASN A 78 -2.32 10.93 14.47
CA ASN A 78 -1.87 10.36 13.21
C ASN A 78 -0.39 10.74 13.01
N THR A 79 0.50 9.74 13.11
CA THR A 79 1.95 9.89 12.89
C THR A 79 2.35 9.59 11.45
N GLY A 80 1.40 9.16 10.62
CA GLY A 80 1.62 8.90 9.20
C GLY A 80 1.42 10.13 8.31
N SER A 81 1.78 9.98 7.04
CA SER A 81 1.59 10.99 5.99
C SER A 81 0.19 11.01 5.39
N CYS A 82 -0.62 9.99 5.64
CA CYS A 82 -1.95 9.82 5.03
C CYS A 82 -3.07 9.96 6.06
N PRO A 83 -4.23 10.54 5.69
CA PRO A 83 -5.39 10.61 6.57
C PRO A 83 -5.88 9.21 6.92
N LEU A 84 -6.31 9.03 8.17
CA LEU A 84 -6.86 7.78 8.66
C LEU A 84 -8.28 7.99 9.16
N GLU A 85 -9.10 6.95 9.04
CA GLU A 85 -10.46 6.92 9.57
C GLU A 85 -10.58 5.77 10.56
N ILE A 86 -10.89 6.09 11.81
CA ILE A 86 -11.15 5.12 12.86
C ILE A 86 -12.62 4.72 12.72
N LYS A 87 -12.87 3.47 12.30
CA LYS A 87 -14.22 2.92 12.10
C LYS A 87 -14.89 2.48 13.40
N SER A 88 -14.09 1.97 14.33
CA SER A 88 -14.55 1.51 15.65
C SER A 88 -13.47 1.80 16.68
N LEU A 89 -13.91 2.24 17.86
CA LEU A 89 -13.06 2.43 19.03
C LEU A 89 -13.70 1.71 20.20
N GLU A 90 -13.17 0.55 20.54
CA GLU A 90 -13.66 -0.27 21.65
C GLU A 90 -12.74 -0.12 22.85
N PHE A 91 -13.32 0.25 23.99
CA PHE A 91 -12.64 0.29 25.26
C PHE A 91 -12.85 -1.03 26.00
N SER A 92 -11.84 -1.46 26.76
CA SER A 92 -11.95 -2.70 27.52
C SER A 92 -13.04 -2.58 28.59
N LYS A 93 -13.83 -3.65 28.75
CA LYS A 93 -14.96 -3.67 29.69
C LYS A 93 -14.50 -3.42 31.14
N ASN A 94 -13.38 -4.03 31.52
CA ASN A 94 -12.76 -3.84 32.84
C ASN A 94 -12.40 -2.37 33.11
N PHE A 95 -11.97 -1.63 32.09
CA PHE A 95 -11.68 -0.20 32.20
C PHE A 95 -12.97 0.64 32.26
N THR A 96 -13.94 0.36 31.38
CA THR A 96 -15.20 1.12 31.38
C THR A 96 -15.97 0.99 32.69
N GLN A 97 -15.94 -0.18 33.34
CA GLN A 97 -16.62 -0.41 34.63
C GLN A 97 -16.02 0.41 35.78
N GLN A 98 -14.76 0.85 35.68
CA GLN A 98 -14.11 1.71 36.67
C GLN A 98 -14.47 3.19 36.51
N LEU A 99 -15.07 3.57 35.38
CA LEU A 99 -15.45 4.95 35.08
C LEU A 99 -16.86 5.26 35.59
N SER A 100 -17.18 6.54 35.76
CA SER A 100 -18.53 6.97 36.13
C SER A 100 -19.56 6.56 35.07
N PRO A 101 -20.82 6.30 35.46
CA PRO A 101 -21.87 5.86 34.53
C PRO A 101 -22.11 6.86 33.39
N GLU A 102 -21.93 8.16 33.63
CA GLU A 102 -22.04 9.21 32.61
C GLU A 102 -20.96 9.09 31.53
N VAL A 103 -19.72 8.78 31.93
CA VAL A 103 -18.59 8.60 31.00
C VAL A 103 -18.73 7.28 30.24
N GLN A 104 -19.23 6.23 30.89
CA GLN A 104 -19.56 4.96 30.22
C GLN A 104 -20.58 5.18 29.10
N GLU A 105 -21.65 5.93 29.35
CA GLU A 105 -22.66 6.22 28.32
C GLU A 105 -22.06 7.02 27.15
N ARG A 106 -21.20 8.01 27.44
CA ARG A 106 -20.49 8.80 26.40
C ARG A 106 -19.54 7.95 25.57
N LEU A 107 -18.81 7.03 26.18
CA LEU A 107 -17.89 6.13 25.47
C LEU A 107 -18.66 5.10 24.63
N ASN A 108 -19.75 4.55 25.16
CA ASN A 108 -20.62 3.63 24.43
C ASN A 108 -21.25 4.30 23.19
N LYS A 109 -21.62 5.59 23.29
CA LYS A 109 -22.08 6.40 22.15
C LYS A 109 -20.98 6.64 21.09
N LYS A 110 -19.71 6.73 21.51
CA LYS A 110 -18.55 6.96 20.62
C LYS A 110 -18.00 5.69 19.95
N SER A 111 -18.43 4.49 20.39
CA SER A 111 -17.96 3.21 19.85
C SER A 111 -18.18 3.03 18.33
N LYS A 112 -19.23 3.66 17.77
CA LYS A 112 -19.64 3.55 16.36
C LYS A 112 -19.44 4.83 15.55
N THR A 113 -18.59 5.76 16.00
CA THR A 113 -18.38 7.01 15.26
C THR A 113 -17.16 6.88 14.35
N ASN A 114 -17.34 7.17 13.07
CA ASN A 114 -16.23 7.36 12.13
C ASN A 114 -15.47 8.63 12.52
N ILE A 115 -14.25 8.46 13.04
CA ILE A 115 -13.37 9.57 13.43
C ILE A 115 -12.26 9.68 12.38
N ALA A 116 -12.30 10.74 11.58
CA ALA A 116 -11.21 11.06 10.66
C ALA A 116 -10.08 11.80 11.41
N VAL A 117 -8.90 11.19 11.47
CA VAL A 117 -7.68 11.77 12.06
C VAL A 117 -6.72 12.14 10.92
N PHE A 118 -6.62 13.43 10.64
CA PHE A 118 -5.68 13.94 9.64
C PHE A 118 -4.25 14.02 10.20
N PRO A 119 -3.21 13.92 9.35
CA PRO A 119 -1.83 14.16 9.76
C PRO A 119 -1.68 15.52 10.45
N ASN A 120 -0.82 15.59 11.48
CA ASN A 120 -0.61 16.78 12.32
C ASN A 120 -1.85 17.27 13.09
N ARG A 121 -2.97 16.53 13.07
CA ARG A 121 -4.13 16.77 13.94
C ARG A 121 -4.15 15.71 15.03
N GLN A 122 -4.61 16.10 16.21
CA GLN A 122 -4.81 15.20 17.33
C GLN A 122 -6.29 15.21 17.73
N TRP A 123 -6.78 14.02 18.06
CA TRP A 123 -8.09 13.84 18.67
C TRP A 123 -7.91 13.51 20.14
N VAL A 124 -8.65 14.20 21.00
CA VAL A 124 -8.54 14.05 22.46
C VAL A 124 -9.89 13.58 22.99
N ILE A 125 -9.87 12.50 23.77
CA ILE A 125 -11.02 11.98 24.48
C ILE A 125 -10.73 12.16 25.97
N SER A 126 -11.42 13.11 26.60
CA SER A 126 -11.36 13.29 28.06
C SER A 126 -12.26 12.29 28.76
N PHE A 127 -11.80 11.78 29.90
CA PHE A 127 -12.62 10.95 30.76
C PHE A 127 -13.33 11.72 31.88
N ASP A 128 -13.10 13.03 32.00
CA ASP A 128 -13.65 13.92 33.06
C ASP A 128 -13.48 13.38 34.50
N VAL A 129 -12.66 12.35 34.69
CA VAL A 129 -12.28 11.84 36.02
C VAL A 129 -11.11 12.69 36.48
N ASN A 130 -11.35 13.52 37.50
CA ASN A 130 -10.26 14.12 38.25
C ASN A 130 -9.53 12.98 38.97
N VAL A 131 -8.33 12.67 38.50
CA VAL A 131 -7.45 11.70 39.17
C VAL A 131 -6.81 12.42 40.35
N PHE A 132 -7.44 12.35 41.52
CA PHE A 132 -6.85 12.72 42.81
C PHE A 132 -7.02 11.55 43.79
#